data_AF-A0A6J7JNV2-F1
#
_entry.id   AF-A0A6J7JNV2-F1
#
_cell.length_a   1.000
_cell.length_b   1.000
_cell.length_c   1.000
_cell.angle_alpha   90.00
_cell.angle_beta   90.00
_cell.angle_gamma   90.00
#
_symmetry.space_group_name_H-M   'P 1'
#
loop_
_entity.id
_entity.type
_entity.pdbx_description
1 polymer ?
#
loop_
_entity_poly.entity_id
_entity_poly.type
_entity_poly.pdbx_seq_one_letter_code
_entity_poly.pdbx_strand_id
1 'polypeptide(L)'
;MQCASHVHGIVRSVENAMLGRRVAETEWDLLNLITGDDPGPDPTWSLPALAANSSSLTIHDSPSAQLLVEAVREFLEKDVMPNTEGRISFHARVASNALRMVERELGIGHDVNEHARTHLATLLGFDAPLADLLQALAASIRNGADHDAPTITAVRELVRAKLLVSDPTYTDPT
;
A
#
# COMPACT_ATOMS: atom_id res chain seq x y z
N MET A 1 -22.05 -2.98 15.14
CA MET A 1 -21.67 -1.95 16.15
C MET A 1 -20.17 -1.88 16.42
N GLN A 2 -19.41 -2.97 16.46
CA GLN A 2 -18.00 -2.97 16.88
C GLN A 2 -16.99 -2.40 15.84
N CYS A 3 -17.18 -2.63 14.54
CA CYS A 3 -16.31 -2.03 13.51
C CYS A 3 -16.44 -0.51 13.46
N ALA A 4 -17.65 0.02 13.65
CA ALA A 4 -17.90 1.45 13.81
C ALA A 4 -17.20 2.02 15.06
N SER A 5 -17.03 1.25 16.13
CA SER A 5 -16.28 1.66 17.31
C SER A 5 -14.77 1.76 17.05
N HIS A 6 -14.20 0.95 16.16
CA HIS A 6 -12.80 1.08 15.71
C HIS A 6 -12.62 2.29 14.80
N VAL A 7 -13.48 2.45 13.79
CA VAL A 7 -13.44 3.56 12.83
C VAL A 7 -13.67 4.92 13.50
N HIS A 8 -14.58 5.00 14.49
CA HIS A 8 -14.82 6.23 15.25
C HIS A 8 -13.91 6.38 16.49
N GLY A 9 -12.90 5.51 16.67
CA GLY A 9 -11.89 5.64 17.73
C GLY A 9 -12.37 5.38 19.17
N ILE A 10 -13.56 4.81 19.36
CA ILE A 10 -14.15 4.49 20.67
C ILE A 10 -13.41 3.30 21.31
N VAL A 11 -12.96 2.32 20.50
CA VAL A 11 -12.03 1.24 20.90
C VAL A 11 -11.11 0.90 19.72
N ARG A 12 -9.86 1.39 19.74
CA ARG A 12 -8.83 1.01 18.76
C ARG A 12 -8.23 -0.36 19.11
N SER A 13 -8.85 -1.43 18.61
CA SER A 13 -8.34 -2.80 18.70
C SER A 13 -8.06 -3.38 17.32
N VAL A 14 -6.92 -4.06 17.16
CA VAL A 14 -6.57 -4.85 15.96
C VAL A 14 -7.58 -5.94 15.69
N GLU A 15 -8.10 -6.58 16.73
CA GLU A 15 -9.10 -7.65 16.60
C GLU A 15 -10.40 -7.10 16.00
N ASN A 16 -10.83 -5.91 16.44
CA ASN A 16 -12.01 -5.23 15.90
C ASN A 16 -11.80 -4.80 14.45
N ALA A 17 -10.58 -4.40 14.09
CA ALA A 17 -10.23 -4.07 12.70
C ALA A 17 -10.32 -5.31 11.80
N MET A 18 -9.80 -6.45 12.27
CA MET A 18 -9.86 -7.71 11.51
C MET A 18 -11.28 -8.28 11.39
N LEU A 19 -12.15 -8.09 12.40
CA LEU A 19 -13.53 -8.55 12.37
C LEU A 19 -14.36 -7.87 11.27
N GLY A 20 -14.08 -6.60 10.95
CA GLY A 20 -14.76 -5.89 9.87
C GLY A 20 -14.68 -6.60 8.52
N ARG A 21 -13.55 -7.26 8.23
CA ARG A 21 -13.36 -8.02 6.97
C ARG A 21 -13.95 -9.43 6.97
N ARG A 22 -14.31 -9.97 8.13
CA ARG A 22 -14.93 -11.30 8.25
C ARG A 22 -16.45 -11.26 8.09
N VAL A 23 -17.05 -10.09 7.92
CA VAL A 23 -18.48 -9.95 7.64
C VAL A 23 -18.88 -10.71 6.37
N ALA A 24 -18.01 -10.74 5.35
CA ALA A 24 -18.25 -11.49 4.12
C ALA A 24 -18.52 -13.00 4.35
N GLU A 25 -17.92 -13.62 5.37
CA GLU A 25 -18.20 -15.02 5.74
C GLU A 25 -19.63 -15.16 6.26
N THR A 26 -20.07 -14.23 7.13
CA THR A 26 -21.44 -14.23 7.66
C THR A 26 -22.47 -13.91 6.58
N GLU A 27 -22.18 -12.97 5.69
CA GLU A 27 -23.05 -12.65 4.55
C GLU A 27 -23.21 -13.86 3.63
N TRP A 28 -22.12 -14.56 3.34
CA TRP A 28 -22.15 -15.80 2.57
C TRP A 28 -23.01 -16.88 3.22
N ASP A 29 -22.83 -17.10 4.53
CA ASP A 29 -23.62 -18.08 5.28
C ASP A 29 -25.11 -17.71 5.31
N LEU A 30 -25.44 -16.42 5.48
CA LEU A 30 -26.81 -15.92 5.44
C LEU A 30 -27.45 -16.09 4.06
N LEU A 31 -26.70 -15.82 2.99
CA LEU A 31 -27.17 -16.02 1.63
C LEU A 31 -27.49 -17.50 1.38
N ASN A 32 -26.59 -18.41 1.76
CA ASN A 32 -26.84 -19.86 1.66
C ASN A 32 -28.07 -20.30 2.47
N LEU A 33 -28.29 -19.74 3.66
CA LEU A 33 -29.49 -20.01 4.45
C LEU A 33 -30.79 -19.54 3.77
N ILE A 34 -30.74 -18.45 3.01
CA ILE A 34 -31.90 -17.88 2.30
C ILE A 34 -32.17 -18.61 0.98
N THR A 35 -31.13 -18.93 0.22
CA THR A 35 -31.25 -19.52 -1.13
C THR A 35 -31.17 -21.05 -1.15
N GLY A 36 -30.74 -21.68 -0.06
CA GLY A 36 -30.61 -23.13 0.08
C GLY A 36 -29.23 -23.65 -0.34
N ASP A 37 -28.93 -23.57 -1.64
CA ASP A 37 -27.62 -23.91 -2.22
C ASP A 37 -27.09 -22.75 -3.07
N ASP A 38 -25.76 -22.58 -3.09
CA ASP A 38 -25.08 -21.68 -4.02
C ASP A 38 -25.18 -22.25 -5.45
N PRO A 39 -25.78 -21.53 -6.42
CA PRO A 39 -25.85 -21.98 -7.82
C PRO A 39 -24.47 -22.09 -8.50
N GLY A 40 -23.40 -21.70 -7.80
CA GLY A 40 -22.05 -21.60 -8.33
C GLY A 40 -21.83 -20.24 -8.99
N PRO A 41 -20.56 -19.89 -9.26
CA PRO A 41 -20.25 -18.62 -9.90
C PRO A 41 -20.92 -18.55 -11.28
N ASP A 42 -21.52 -17.40 -11.59
CA ASP A 42 -22.01 -17.13 -12.94
C ASP A 42 -20.85 -17.34 -13.93
N PRO A 43 -20.98 -18.23 -14.93
CA PRO A 43 -19.90 -18.50 -15.87
C PRO A 43 -19.52 -17.30 -16.75
N THR A 44 -20.37 -16.26 -16.78
CA THR A 44 -20.05 -14.96 -17.42
C THR A 44 -19.31 -14.01 -16.47
N TRP A 45 -19.35 -14.26 -15.17
CA TRP A 45 -18.56 -13.55 -14.18
C TRP A 45 -17.10 -13.98 -14.27
N SER A 46 -16.29 -13.10 -14.82
CA SER A 46 -14.84 -13.25 -14.86
C SER A 46 -14.23 -12.33 -13.82
N LEU A 47 -13.29 -12.81 -13.01
CA LEU A 47 -12.46 -11.91 -12.22
C LEU A 47 -11.73 -10.98 -13.20
N PRO A 48 -11.81 -9.65 -13.03
CA PRO A 48 -11.00 -8.75 -13.84
C PRO A 48 -9.53 -9.13 -13.62
N ALA A 49 -8.77 -9.29 -14.70
CA ALA A 49 -7.33 -9.49 -14.61
C ALA A 49 -6.74 -8.31 -13.85
N LEU A 50 -6.31 -8.55 -12.59
CA LEU A 50 -5.80 -7.59 -11.59
C LEU A 50 -5.46 -6.21 -12.18
N ALA A 51 -6.49 -5.40 -12.41
CA ALA A 51 -6.31 -4.09 -12.99
C ALA A 51 -5.93 -3.16 -11.85
N ALA A 52 -4.65 -2.79 -11.83
CA ALA A 52 -4.11 -1.77 -10.96
C ALA A 52 -4.76 -0.43 -11.36
N ASN A 53 -5.86 -0.05 -10.71
CA ASN A 53 -6.22 1.35 -10.59
C ASN A 53 -7.07 1.61 -9.35
N SER A 54 -6.58 2.55 -8.56
CA SER A 54 -7.12 3.00 -7.29
C SER A 54 -8.32 3.92 -7.51
N SER A 55 -9.51 3.42 -7.20
CA SER A 55 -10.65 4.26 -6.85
C SER A 55 -11.24 3.78 -5.53
N SER A 56 -11.48 4.73 -4.63
CA SER A 56 -11.83 4.63 -3.20
C SER A 56 -13.18 3.95 -2.88
N LEU A 57 -13.56 2.89 -3.60
CA LEU A 57 -14.65 1.99 -3.28
C LEU A 57 -14.22 0.58 -3.67
N THR A 58 -13.69 -0.17 -2.71
CA THR A 58 -13.40 -1.60 -2.87
C THR A 58 -14.61 -2.41 -2.41
N ILE A 59 -14.85 -3.60 -2.98
CA ILE A 59 -15.83 -4.57 -2.46
C ILE A 59 -15.52 -5.03 -1.02
N HIS A 60 -14.30 -4.75 -0.55
CA HIS A 60 -13.91 -5.03 0.81
C HIS A 60 -14.56 -4.01 1.75
N ASP A 61 -15.37 -4.52 2.68
CA ASP A 61 -15.92 -3.75 3.77
C ASP A 61 -14.82 -3.07 4.61
N SER A 62 -15.23 -2.01 5.31
CA SER A 62 -14.40 -1.34 6.31
C SER A 62 -13.90 -2.35 7.35
N PRO A 63 -12.61 -2.30 7.75
CA PRO A 63 -11.62 -1.27 7.44
C PRO A 63 -10.80 -1.49 6.15
N SER A 64 -10.35 -0.36 5.58
CA SER A 64 -9.43 -0.33 4.43
C SER A 64 -8.10 -1.02 4.76
N ALA A 65 -7.32 -1.40 3.74
CA ALA A 65 -6.00 -1.98 3.94
C ALA A 65 -5.08 -1.05 4.75
N GLN A 66 -5.17 0.26 4.50
CA GLN A 66 -4.43 1.28 5.24
C GLN A 66 -4.81 1.30 6.73
N LEU A 67 -6.10 1.24 7.05
CA LEU A 67 -6.58 1.19 8.45
C LEU A 67 -6.16 -0.10 9.16
N LEU A 68 -6.10 -1.24 8.47
CA LEU A 68 -5.57 -2.48 9.05
C LEU A 68 -4.09 -2.37 9.37
N VAL A 69 -3.30 -1.82 8.45
CA VAL A 69 -1.86 -1.58 8.65
C VAL A 69 -1.64 -0.62 9.82
N GLU A 70 -2.41 0.47 9.90
CA GLU A 70 -2.38 1.42 11.02
C GLU A 70 -2.70 0.71 12.34
N ALA A 71 -3.78 -0.08 12.40
CA ALA A 71 -4.19 -0.79 13.60
C ALA A 71 -3.09 -1.74 14.10
N VAL A 72 -2.50 -2.54 13.21
CA VAL A 72 -1.41 -3.47 13.56
C VAL A 72 -0.18 -2.71 14.05
N ARG A 73 0.18 -1.61 13.38
CA ARG A 73 1.29 -0.75 13.81
C ARG A 73 1.05 -0.21 15.22
N GLU A 74 -0.14 0.31 15.49
CA GLU A 74 -0.47 0.85 16.82
C GLU A 74 -0.39 -0.20 17.91
N PHE A 75 -0.88 -1.42 17.67
CA PHE A 75 -0.77 -2.52 18.62
C PHE A 75 0.69 -2.89 18.91
N LEU A 76 1.53 -2.96 17.86
CA LEU A 76 2.96 -3.20 18.06
C LEU A 76 3.61 -2.13 18.93
N GLU A 77 3.25 -0.86 18.72
CA GLU A 77 3.83 0.29 19.43
C GLU A 77 3.31 0.46 20.86
N LYS A 78 2.00 0.27 21.07
CA LYS A 78 1.31 0.60 22.33
C LYS A 78 1.19 -0.60 23.27
N ASP A 79 1.12 -1.82 22.74
CA ASP A 79 0.89 -3.02 23.52
C ASP A 79 2.10 -3.96 23.51
N VAL A 80 2.69 -4.25 22.35
CA VAL A 80 3.79 -5.24 22.28
C VAL A 80 5.10 -4.68 22.78
N MET A 81 5.54 -3.53 22.26
CA MET A 81 6.83 -2.94 22.61
C MET A 81 6.99 -2.61 24.11
N PRO A 82 5.99 -2.02 24.81
CA PRO A 82 6.12 -1.70 26.23
C PRO A 82 6.10 -2.93 27.15
N ASN A 83 5.54 -4.05 26.68
CA ASN A 83 5.39 -5.29 27.46
C ASN A 83 6.40 -6.37 27.05
N THR A 84 7.41 -6.05 26.23
CA THR A 84 8.45 -6.98 25.80
C THR A 84 9.83 -6.35 25.86
N GLU A 85 10.86 -7.18 25.97
CA GLU A 85 12.26 -6.74 26.04
C GLU A 85 13.15 -7.49 25.04
N GLY A 86 14.39 -7.00 24.91
CA GLY A 86 15.43 -7.63 24.10
C GLY A 86 15.02 -7.83 22.65
N ARG A 87 15.18 -9.06 22.17
CA ARG A 87 14.97 -9.41 20.75
C ARG A 87 13.53 -9.18 20.27
N ILE A 88 12.53 -9.41 21.13
CA ILE A 88 11.12 -9.28 20.75
C ILE A 88 10.76 -7.81 20.56
N SER A 89 11.12 -6.95 21.53
CA SER A 89 10.89 -5.50 21.45
C SER A 89 11.61 -4.88 20.24
N PHE A 90 12.83 -5.34 19.95
CA PHE A 90 13.56 -4.93 18.75
C PHE A 90 12.81 -5.31 17.46
N HIS A 91 12.36 -6.55 17.31
CA HIS A 91 11.63 -6.96 16.10
C HIS A 91 10.27 -6.28 15.99
N ALA A 92 9.59 -5.96 17.10
CA ALA A 92 8.36 -5.17 17.09
C ALA A 92 8.59 -3.75 16.54
N ARG A 93 9.71 -3.11 16.93
CA ARG A 93 10.15 -1.82 16.37
C ARG A 93 10.41 -1.91 14.86
N VAL A 94 11.12 -2.95 14.42
CA VAL A 94 11.41 -3.20 13.00
C VAL A 94 10.12 -3.39 12.20
N ALA A 95 9.19 -4.20 12.71
CA ALA A 95 7.90 -4.43 12.09
C ALA A 95 7.05 -3.16 12.03
N SER A 96 7.00 -2.36 13.09
CA SER A 96 6.31 -1.06 13.07
C SER A 96 6.90 -0.12 11.99
N ASN A 97 8.22 -0.04 11.89
CA ASN A 97 8.87 0.78 10.86
C ASN A 97 8.51 0.31 9.43
N ALA A 98 8.49 -1.01 9.19
CA ALA A 98 8.05 -1.57 7.91
C ALA A 98 6.58 -1.22 7.62
N LEU A 99 5.68 -1.33 8.61
CA LEU A 99 4.28 -0.96 8.45
C LEU A 99 4.09 0.53 8.15
N ARG A 100 4.92 1.42 8.72
CA ARG A 100 4.89 2.85 8.36
C ARG A 100 5.27 3.09 6.89
N MET A 101 6.21 2.31 6.34
CA MET A 101 6.54 2.39 4.91
C MET A 101 5.36 1.97 4.05
N VAL A 102 4.72 0.84 4.39
CA VAL A 102 3.53 0.34 3.69
C VAL A 102 2.36 1.33 3.80
N GLU A 103 2.14 1.92 4.98
CA GLU A 103 1.10 2.94 5.20
C GLU A 103 1.28 4.15 4.27
N ARG A 104 2.53 4.62 4.11
CA ARG A 104 2.85 5.70 3.15
C ARG A 104 2.70 5.25 1.71
N GLU A 105 3.15 4.05 1.36
CA GLU A 105 2.99 3.50 0.01
C GLU A 105 1.51 3.40 -0.38
N LEU A 106 0.64 2.93 0.53
CA LEU A 106 -0.80 2.89 0.33
C LEU A 106 -1.43 4.29 0.22
N GLY A 107 -0.89 5.27 0.96
CA GLY A 107 -1.43 6.63 1.01
C GLY A 107 -1.01 7.53 -0.16
N ILE A 108 0.26 7.48 -0.58
CA ILE A 108 0.83 8.39 -1.59
C ILE A 108 1.48 7.68 -2.78
N GLY A 109 1.61 6.35 -2.76
CA GLY A 109 2.39 5.61 -3.75
C GLY A 109 1.87 5.75 -5.18
N HIS A 110 0.55 5.83 -5.36
CA HIS A 110 -0.06 6.10 -6.66
C HIS A 110 0.40 7.45 -7.23
N ASP A 111 0.30 8.52 -6.45
CA ASP A 111 0.64 9.87 -6.89
C ASP A 111 2.15 10.02 -7.13
N VAL A 112 2.97 9.39 -6.29
CA VAL A 112 4.42 9.29 -6.48
C VAL A 112 4.76 8.57 -7.79
N ASN A 113 4.08 7.47 -8.11
CA ASN A 113 4.28 6.72 -9.35
C ASN A 113 3.85 7.53 -10.58
N GLU A 114 2.70 8.21 -10.53
CA GLU A 114 2.24 9.05 -11.65
C GLU A 114 3.15 10.26 -11.90
N HIS A 115 3.65 10.87 -10.81
CA HIS A 115 4.65 11.94 -10.93
C HIS A 115 5.93 11.43 -11.60
N ALA A 116 6.45 10.29 -11.14
CA ALA A 116 7.63 9.64 -11.74
C ALA A 116 7.41 9.28 -13.22
N ARG A 117 6.23 8.74 -13.56
CA ARG A 117 5.85 8.37 -14.92
C ARG A 117 5.85 9.59 -15.84
N THR A 118 5.20 10.67 -15.42
CA THR A 118 5.13 11.92 -16.18
C THR A 118 6.52 12.52 -16.43
N HIS A 119 7.38 12.52 -15.40
CA HIS A 119 8.74 13.04 -15.52
C HIS A 119 9.59 12.19 -16.48
N LEU A 120 9.52 10.86 -16.36
CA LEU A 120 10.26 9.95 -17.24
C LEU A 120 9.78 9.99 -18.69
N ALA A 121 8.46 10.08 -18.91
CA ALA A 121 7.91 10.22 -20.25
C ALA A 121 8.44 11.48 -20.95
N THR A 122 8.54 12.58 -20.19
CA THR A 122 9.12 13.85 -20.68
C THR A 122 10.61 13.70 -21.01
N LEU A 123 11.39 13.06 -20.13
CA LEU A 123 12.83 12.85 -20.33
C LEU A 123 13.11 11.96 -21.55
N LEU A 124 12.37 10.86 -21.68
CA LEU A 124 12.60 9.84 -22.71
C LEU A 124 11.93 10.20 -24.05
N GLY A 125 11.03 11.18 -24.06
CA GLY A 125 10.35 11.68 -25.26
C GLY A 125 9.22 10.78 -25.76
N PHE A 126 8.71 9.87 -24.93
CA PHE A 126 7.58 9.01 -25.25
C PHE A 126 6.74 8.68 -24.01
N ASP A 127 5.45 8.43 -24.20
CA ASP A 127 4.54 8.03 -23.13
C ASP A 127 4.40 6.50 -23.08
N ALA A 128 4.48 5.94 -21.87
CA ALA A 128 4.38 4.51 -21.62
C ALA A 128 4.07 4.26 -20.12
N PRO A 129 3.66 3.03 -19.76
CA PRO A 129 3.59 2.61 -18.36
C PRO A 129 4.91 2.85 -17.62
N LEU A 130 4.84 3.17 -16.32
CA LEU A 130 6.03 3.49 -15.50
C LEU A 130 7.11 2.41 -15.56
N ALA A 131 6.71 1.13 -15.56
CA ALA A 131 7.64 0.01 -15.65
C ALA A 131 8.48 0.04 -16.94
N ASP A 132 7.84 0.34 -18.07
CA ASP A 132 8.50 0.40 -19.38
C ASP A 132 9.44 1.61 -19.47
N LEU A 133 9.01 2.76 -18.93
CA LEU A 133 9.85 3.96 -18.83
C LEU A 133 11.10 3.72 -17.95
N LEU A 134 10.93 3.05 -16.80
CA LEU A 134 12.05 2.68 -15.93
C LEU A 134 13.01 1.70 -16.63
N GLN A 135 12.48 0.73 -17.38
CA GLN A 135 13.28 -0.22 -18.14
C GLN A 135 14.07 0.50 -19.26
N ALA A 136 13.43 1.41 -19.98
CA ALA A 136 14.06 2.21 -21.02
C ALA A 136 15.17 3.12 -20.45
N LEU A 137 14.92 3.81 -19.34
CA LEU A 137 15.94 4.59 -18.64
C LEU A 137 17.14 3.72 -18.23
N ALA A 138 16.87 2.56 -17.61
CA ALA A 138 17.92 1.66 -17.16
C ALA A 138 18.72 1.08 -18.33
N ALA A 139 18.08 0.80 -19.47
CA ALA A 139 18.74 0.36 -20.69
C ALA A 139 19.62 1.48 -21.28
N SER A 140 19.11 2.71 -21.32
CA SER A 140 19.84 3.90 -21.77
C SER A 140 21.13 4.10 -20.96
N ILE A 141 21.03 4.08 -19.63
CA ILE A 141 22.19 4.19 -18.72
C ILE A 141 23.21 3.06 -18.97
N ARG A 142 22.75 1.80 -19.09
CA ARG A 142 23.65 0.66 -19.35
C ARG A 142 24.33 0.72 -20.71
N ASN A 143 23.68 1.33 -21.70
CA ASN A 143 24.22 1.50 -23.05
C ASN A 143 25.13 2.73 -23.17
N GLY A 144 25.48 3.36 -22.04
CA GLY A 144 26.42 4.47 -22.02
C GLY A 144 25.79 5.80 -22.41
N ALA A 145 24.48 5.97 -22.21
CA ALA A 145 23.93 7.32 -22.12
C ALA A 145 24.77 8.11 -21.12
N ASP A 146 25.26 9.27 -21.56
CA ASP A 146 26.16 10.08 -20.76
C ASP A 146 25.50 10.36 -19.40
N HIS A 147 26.28 10.42 -18.34
CA HIS A 147 25.84 10.89 -17.03
C HIS A 147 25.58 12.41 -17.08
N ASP A 148 24.79 12.84 -18.05
CA ASP A 148 24.43 14.21 -18.27
C ASP A 148 23.52 14.70 -17.15
N ALA A 149 23.48 16.03 -17.01
CA ALA A 149 22.72 16.66 -15.94
C ALA A 149 21.23 16.25 -15.94
N PRO A 150 20.54 16.12 -17.10
CA PRO A 150 19.16 15.63 -17.15
C PRO A 150 18.97 14.21 -16.60
N THR A 151 19.79 13.24 -17.01
CA THR A 151 19.67 11.85 -16.55
C THR A 151 19.93 11.73 -15.05
N ILE A 152 20.98 12.39 -14.55
CA ILE A 152 21.28 12.43 -13.11
C ILE A 152 20.12 13.06 -12.33
N THR A 153 19.54 14.14 -12.86
CA THR A 153 18.41 14.83 -12.22
C THR A 153 17.20 13.92 -12.11
N ALA A 154 16.84 13.24 -13.20
CA ALA A 154 15.72 12.30 -13.20
C ALA A 154 15.93 11.13 -12.23
N VAL A 155 17.14 10.55 -12.18
CA VAL A 155 17.47 9.50 -11.21
C VAL A 155 17.38 10.03 -9.77
N ARG A 156 17.84 11.25 -9.50
CA ARG A 156 17.69 11.88 -8.18
C ARG A 156 16.23 12.08 -7.80
N GLU A 157 15.38 12.53 -8.72
CA GLU A 157 13.94 12.66 -8.48
C GLU A 157 13.28 11.31 -8.19
N LEU A 158 13.63 10.25 -8.94
CA LEU A 158 13.16 8.90 -8.64
C LEU A 158 13.61 8.40 -7.26
N VAL A 159 14.83 8.74 -6.84
CA VAL A 159 15.32 8.39 -5.51
C VAL A 159 14.61 9.20 -4.43
N ARG A 160 14.38 10.50 -4.64
CA ARG A 160 13.58 11.35 -3.73
C ARG A 160 12.17 10.80 -3.56
N ALA A 161 11.51 10.43 -4.66
CA ALA A 161 10.21 9.76 -4.66
C ALA A 161 10.21 8.48 -3.81
N LYS A 162 11.24 7.63 -3.93
CA LYS A 162 11.39 6.44 -3.07
C LYS A 162 11.61 6.80 -1.60
N LEU A 163 12.36 7.86 -1.32
CA LEU A 163 12.62 8.31 0.04
C LEU A 163 11.38 8.85 0.73
N LEU A 164 10.46 9.53 0.02
CA LEU A 164 9.18 9.95 0.60
C LEU A 164 8.39 8.78 1.22
N VAL A 165 8.53 7.58 0.65
CA VAL A 165 7.90 6.35 1.17
C VAL A 165 8.79 5.65 2.21
N SER A 166 10.09 5.53 1.98
CA SER A 166 10.98 4.75 2.86
C SER A 166 11.46 5.52 4.10
N ASP A 167 11.94 6.75 3.90
CA ASP A 167 12.48 7.63 4.94
C ASP A 167 12.36 9.11 4.50
N PRO A 168 11.23 9.77 4.82
CA PRO A 168 10.98 11.14 4.35
C PRO A 168 11.92 12.17 4.97
N THR A 169 12.55 11.85 6.10
CA THR A 169 13.45 12.77 6.82
C THR A 169 14.88 12.75 6.27
N TYR A 170 15.21 11.80 5.39
CA TYR A 170 16.56 11.63 4.87
C TYR A 170 17.07 12.85 4.08
N THR A 171 16.15 13.62 3.48
CA THR A 171 16.48 14.80 2.68
C THR A 171 16.35 16.12 3.44
N ASP A 172 15.99 16.08 4.73
CA ASP A 172 15.88 17.29 5.54
C ASP A 172 17.29 17.85 5.85
N PRO A 173 17.48 19.17 5.79
CA PRO A 173 18.76 19.77 6.18
C PRO A 173 18.99 19.55 7.68
N THR A 174 20.15 18.97 8.02
CA THR A 174 20.65 18.82 9.40
C THR A 174 20.96 20.14 10.08
#